data_AF-A0A919Z385-F1
#
_entry.id   AF-A0A919Z385-F1
#
_cell.length_a   1.000
_cell.length_b   1.000
_cell.length_c   1.000
_cell.angle_alpha   90.00
_cell.angle_beta   90.00
_cell.angle_gamma   90.00
#
_symmetry.space_group_name_H-M   'P 1'
#
loop_
_entity.id
_entity.type
_entity.pdbx_description
1 polymer ?
#
loop_
_entity_poly.entity_id
_entity_poly.type
_entity_poly.pdbx_seq_one_letter_code
_entity_poly.pdbx_strand_id
1 'polypeptide(L)'
;MSESLSVLKRIPHTLLEQRLETVQKLNETKNEAYELMKDNHTGEHYLMYHYLHLNLAEGGHKETYFHFMPVEHDDVLAIVLGEQEYTYPKAWIRPYLRNSSVDDSYVWFDPAGLEQEEYYERLGHQLNEHLIEFKRKGKLDPDSVHQLMKDLDKL
;
A
#
# COMPACT_ATOMS: atom_id res chain seq x y z
N MET A 1 -10.10 25.98 13.53
CA MET A 1 -9.26 25.43 12.45
C MET A 1 -9.39 23.93 12.56
N SER A 2 -9.80 23.24 11.50
CA SER A 2 -9.87 21.77 11.52
C SER A 2 -8.49 21.20 11.24
N GLU A 3 -8.18 20.06 11.86
CA GLU A 3 -6.89 19.39 11.68
C GLU A 3 -6.84 18.60 10.37
N SER A 4 -5.64 18.49 9.79
CA SER A 4 -5.34 17.65 8.64
C SER A 4 -5.66 16.18 8.93
N LEU A 5 -6.18 15.45 7.93
CA LEU A 5 -6.42 14.01 8.05
C LEU A 5 -5.12 13.22 8.28
N SER A 6 -3.96 13.78 7.88
CA SER A 6 -2.63 13.18 8.09
C SER A 6 -2.25 13.02 9.57
N VAL A 7 -2.86 13.81 10.47
CA VAL A 7 -2.61 13.72 11.92
C VAL A 7 -3.35 12.54 12.55
N LEU A 8 -4.45 12.10 11.91
CA LEU A 8 -5.27 11.00 12.40
C LEU A 8 -4.68 9.66 11.99
N LYS A 9 -4.44 8.78 12.96
CA LYS A 9 -3.95 7.41 12.69
C LYS A 9 -4.94 6.56 11.90
N ARG A 10 -6.23 6.81 12.09
CA ARG A 10 -7.34 6.09 11.49
C ARG A 10 -8.48 7.06 11.24
N ILE A 11 -9.07 6.98 10.05
CA ILE A 11 -10.08 7.93 9.58
C ILE A 11 -11.39 7.16 9.32
N PRO A 12 -12.50 7.45 10.01
CA PRO A 12 -13.80 6.84 9.71
C PRO A 12 -14.27 7.18 8.29
N HIS A 13 -14.95 6.26 7.61
CA HIS A 13 -15.49 6.50 6.26
C HIS A 13 -16.41 7.72 6.22
N THR A 14 -17.32 7.83 7.19
CA THR A 14 -18.24 8.97 7.32
C THR A 14 -17.53 10.33 7.43
N LEU A 15 -16.31 10.36 7.98
CA LEU A 15 -15.52 11.59 8.05
C LEU A 15 -14.92 11.97 6.69
N LEU A 16 -14.45 10.98 5.91
CA LEU A 16 -13.99 11.24 4.54
C LEU A 16 -15.13 11.71 3.65
N GLU A 17 -16.30 11.07 3.71
CA GLU A 17 -17.47 11.47 2.92
C GLU A 17 -17.93 12.91 3.21
N GLN A 18 -17.82 13.35 4.46
CA GLN A 18 -18.20 14.71 4.86
C GLN A 18 -17.18 15.78 4.45
N ARG A 19 -15.89 15.41 4.38
CA ARG A 19 -14.79 16.37 4.19
C ARG A 19 -14.28 16.42 2.76
N LEU A 20 -14.22 15.29 2.06
CA LEU A 20 -13.62 15.20 0.74
C LEU A 20 -14.67 15.44 -0.34
N GLU A 21 -14.39 16.39 -1.21
CA GLU A 21 -15.17 16.67 -2.41
C GLU A 21 -14.34 16.40 -3.67
N THR A 22 -14.94 15.76 -4.68
CA THR A 22 -14.29 15.60 -5.98
C THR A 22 -14.19 16.95 -6.68
N VAL A 23 -12.97 17.39 -6.96
CA VAL A 23 -12.68 18.60 -7.72
C VAL A 23 -12.56 18.30 -9.21
N GLN A 24 -11.95 17.17 -9.56
CA GLN A 24 -11.76 16.78 -10.96
C GLN A 24 -11.65 15.27 -11.12
N LYS A 25 -12.38 14.71 -12.08
CA LYS A 25 -12.15 13.34 -12.55
C LYS A 25 -10.97 13.33 -13.51
N LEU A 26 -9.98 12.46 -13.28
CA LEU A 26 -8.76 12.37 -14.08
C LEU A 26 -8.86 11.28 -15.14
N ASN A 27 -9.27 10.08 -14.72
CA ASN A 27 -9.42 8.93 -15.60
C ASN A 27 -10.48 8.00 -15.02
N GLU A 28 -11.29 7.38 -15.87
CA GLU A 28 -12.33 6.44 -15.46
C GLU A 28 -12.42 5.33 -16.51
N THR A 29 -12.27 4.09 -16.04
CA THR A 29 -12.50 2.88 -16.82
C THR A 29 -13.63 2.08 -16.18
N LYS A 30 -13.95 0.92 -16.76
CA LYS A 30 -14.96 0.03 -16.18
C LYS A 30 -14.58 -0.51 -14.80
N ASN A 31 -13.29 -0.69 -14.53
CA ASN A 31 -12.80 -1.42 -13.36
C ASN A 31 -12.04 -0.54 -12.37
N GLU A 32 -11.65 0.67 -12.77
CA GLU A 32 -10.90 1.58 -11.92
C GLU A 32 -11.10 3.03 -12.33
N ALA A 33 -10.92 3.95 -11.39
CA ALA A 33 -10.92 5.38 -11.66
C ALA A 33 -9.93 6.15 -10.78
N TYR A 34 -9.58 7.33 -11.25
CA TYR A 34 -8.72 8.31 -10.61
C TYR A 34 -9.43 9.65 -10.52
N GLU A 35 -9.44 10.25 -9.34
CA GLU A 35 -10.06 11.55 -9.09
C GLU A 35 -9.17 12.42 -8.19
N LEU A 36 -9.13 13.71 -8.47
CA LEU A 36 -8.60 14.72 -7.55
C LEU A 36 -9.72 15.15 -6.62
N MET A 37 -9.47 14.98 -5.33
CA MET A 37 -10.34 15.40 -4.25
C MET A 37 -9.71 16.50 -3.44
N LYS A 38 -10.54 17.27 -2.76
CA LYS A 38 -10.11 18.34 -1.86
C LYS A 38 -10.82 18.21 -0.52
N ASP A 39 -10.09 18.42 0.55
CA ASP A 39 -10.65 18.59 1.88
C ASP A 39 -11.24 20.00 2.00
N ASN A 40 -12.56 20.10 2.12
CA ASN A 40 -13.28 21.36 2.23
C ASN A 40 -13.02 22.10 3.56
N HIS A 41 -12.39 21.46 4.56
CA HIS A 41 -12.04 22.10 5.84
C HIS A 41 -10.60 22.63 5.89
N THR A 42 -9.64 21.95 5.26
CA THR A 42 -8.21 22.32 5.30
C THR A 42 -7.68 22.87 3.97
N GLY A 43 -8.35 22.56 2.87
CA GLY A 43 -7.88 22.88 1.51
C GLY A 43 -6.81 21.92 0.97
N GLU A 44 -6.47 20.87 1.71
CA GLU A 44 -5.55 19.82 1.26
C GLU A 44 -6.15 19.02 0.11
N HIS A 45 -5.29 18.51 -0.78
CA HIS A 45 -5.73 17.74 -1.94
C HIS A 45 -5.31 16.28 -1.80
N TYR A 46 -6.13 15.41 -2.37
CA TYR A 46 -5.92 13.98 -2.37
C TYR A 46 -6.16 13.42 -3.77
N LEU A 47 -5.26 12.56 -4.22
CA LEU A 47 -5.51 11.70 -5.36
C LEU A 47 -6.26 10.47 -4.86
N MET A 48 -7.52 10.34 -5.25
CA MET A 48 -8.29 9.13 -5.04
C MET A 48 -8.04 8.15 -6.19
N TYR A 49 -7.69 6.92 -5.84
CA TYR A 49 -7.71 5.78 -6.74
C TYR A 49 -8.66 4.73 -6.19
N HIS A 50 -9.57 4.22 -7.02
CA HIS A 50 -10.37 3.06 -6.64
C HIS A 50 -10.42 2.03 -7.74
N TYR A 51 -10.53 0.76 -7.36
CA TYR A 51 -10.68 -0.34 -8.30
C TYR A 51 -11.68 -1.39 -7.80
N LEU A 52 -12.27 -2.11 -8.76
CA LEU A 52 -13.18 -3.21 -8.55
C LEU A 52 -12.44 -4.54 -8.56
N HIS A 53 -12.40 -5.21 -7.41
CA HIS A 53 -11.91 -6.57 -7.28
C HIS A 53 -13.06 -7.57 -7.41
N LEU A 54 -12.84 -8.64 -8.17
CA LEU A 54 -13.78 -9.75 -8.28
C LEU A 54 -13.20 -10.97 -7.56
N ASN A 55 -13.77 -11.29 -6.40
CA ASN A 55 -13.38 -12.47 -5.64
C ASN A 55 -14.02 -13.72 -6.27
N LEU A 56 -13.25 -14.41 -7.12
CA LEU A 56 -13.70 -15.63 -7.80
C LEU A 56 -13.85 -16.82 -6.84
N ALA A 57 -13.10 -16.85 -5.73
CA ALA A 57 -13.14 -17.93 -4.75
C ALA A 57 -14.45 -17.92 -3.95
N GLU A 58 -15.01 -16.74 -3.70
CA GLU A 58 -16.29 -16.54 -3.00
C GLU A 58 -17.48 -16.34 -3.96
N GLY A 59 -17.45 -17.00 -5.12
CA GLY A 59 -18.60 -17.01 -6.03
C GLY A 59 -18.77 -15.72 -6.87
N GLY A 60 -17.71 -14.94 -7.04
CA GLY A 60 -17.74 -13.72 -7.85
C GLY A 60 -18.26 -12.50 -7.11
N HIS A 61 -18.06 -12.45 -5.79
CA HIS A 61 -18.34 -11.24 -5.00
C HIS A 61 -17.49 -10.07 -5.51
N LYS A 62 -18.10 -8.89 -5.60
CA LYS A 62 -17.45 -7.67 -6.08
C LYS A 62 -17.14 -6.77 -4.89
N GLU A 63 -15.89 -6.36 -4.78
CA GLU A 63 -15.43 -5.45 -3.74
C GLU A 63 -14.76 -4.25 -4.39
N THR A 64 -14.97 -3.08 -3.81
CA THR A 64 -14.30 -1.85 -4.25
C THR A 64 -13.27 -1.46 -3.20
N TYR A 65 -12.05 -1.27 -3.66
CA TYR A 65 -10.94 -0.80 -2.83
C TYR A 65 -10.67 0.66 -3.13
N PHE A 66 -10.49 1.45 -2.07
CA PHE A 66 -10.32 2.89 -2.16
C PHE A 66 -8.98 3.30 -1.54
N HIS A 67 -8.27 4.15 -2.26
CA HIS A 67 -6.98 4.69 -1.89
C HIS A 67 -6.99 6.21 -1.99
N PHE A 68 -6.39 6.91 -1.03
CA PHE A 68 -6.28 8.38 -1.03
C PHE A 68 -4.85 8.80 -0.70
N MET A 69 -4.12 9.28 -1.70
CA MET A 69 -2.76 9.78 -1.53
C MET A 69 -2.79 11.31 -1.37
N PRO A 70 -2.21 11.89 -0.31
CA PRO A 70 -2.03 13.32 -0.20
C PRO A 70 -1.20 13.88 -1.37
N VAL A 71 -1.62 15.02 -1.90
CA VAL A 71 -0.96 15.70 -3.03
C VAL A 71 -0.61 17.12 -2.61
N GLU A 72 0.63 17.55 -2.90
CA GLU A 72 1.07 18.92 -2.65
C GLU A 72 0.40 19.89 -3.64
N HIS A 73 0.26 21.16 -3.26
CA HIS A 73 -0.46 22.14 -4.08
C HIS A 73 0.13 22.30 -5.49
N ASP A 74 1.45 22.29 -5.61
CA ASP A 74 2.14 22.41 -6.90
C ASP A 74 1.96 21.14 -7.76
N ASP A 75 1.95 19.96 -7.12
CA ASP A 75 1.71 18.67 -7.77
C ASP A 75 0.28 18.58 -8.34
N VAL A 76 -0.72 19.21 -7.70
CA VAL A 76 -2.11 19.23 -8.19
C VAL A 76 -2.18 19.82 -9.59
N LEU A 77 -1.53 20.97 -9.82
CA LEU A 77 -1.55 21.63 -11.13
C LEU A 77 -0.85 20.77 -12.19
N ALA A 78 0.30 20.18 -11.84
CA ALA A 78 1.04 19.31 -12.75
C ALA A 78 0.23 18.07 -13.16
N ILE A 79 -0.52 17.46 -12.22
CA ILE A 79 -1.40 16.32 -12.50
C ILE A 79 -2.55 16.75 -13.44
N VAL A 80 -3.20 17.88 -13.16
CA VAL A 80 -4.33 18.37 -13.96
C VAL A 80 -3.91 18.70 -15.40
N LEU A 81 -2.70 19.23 -15.58
CA LEU A 81 -2.13 19.53 -16.89
C LEU A 81 -1.56 18.30 -17.61
N GLY A 82 -1.51 17.14 -16.95
CA GLY A 82 -0.96 15.91 -17.50
C GLY A 82 0.57 15.89 -17.58
N GLU A 83 1.25 16.76 -16.83
CA GLU A 83 2.71 16.87 -16.78
C GLU A 83 3.34 15.90 -15.77
N GLN A 84 2.55 15.42 -14.79
CA GLN A 84 2.98 14.50 -13.75
C GLN A 84 2.23 13.17 -13.81
N GLU A 85 2.97 12.07 -13.64
CA GLU A 85 2.40 10.72 -13.55
C GLU A 85 1.76 10.49 -12.18
N TYR A 86 0.56 9.90 -12.17
CA TYR A 86 -0.26 9.69 -10.98
C TYR A 86 -0.79 8.25 -10.86
N THR A 87 -0.38 7.36 -11.76
CA THR A 87 -0.92 6.01 -11.87
C THR A 87 -0.41 5.08 -10.77
N TYR A 88 -1.31 4.27 -10.24
CA TYR A 88 -0.98 3.19 -9.30
C TYR A 88 -0.40 1.98 -10.07
N PRO A 89 0.60 1.26 -9.51
CA PRO A 89 1.32 1.55 -8.27
C PRO A 89 2.50 2.52 -8.44
N LYS A 90 2.85 2.88 -9.68
CA LYS A 90 4.13 3.53 -10.02
C LYS A 90 4.35 4.89 -9.33
N ALA A 91 3.34 5.75 -9.29
CA ALA A 91 3.42 7.07 -8.67
C ALA A 91 3.09 7.05 -7.15
N TRP A 92 2.69 5.90 -6.61
CA TRP A 92 2.16 5.75 -5.26
C TRP A 92 3.25 5.29 -4.30
N ILE A 93 4.29 6.14 -4.17
CA ILE A 93 5.50 5.87 -3.38
C ILE A 93 5.52 6.59 -2.02
N ARG A 94 4.48 7.38 -1.72
CA ARG A 94 4.32 8.12 -0.46
C ARG A 94 3.22 7.46 0.38
N PRO A 95 3.17 7.71 1.70
CA PRO A 95 2.08 7.20 2.52
C PRO A 95 0.70 7.63 2.00
N TYR A 96 -0.22 6.69 1.93
CA TYR A 96 -1.59 6.92 1.45
C TYR A 96 -2.60 6.19 2.35
N LEU A 97 -3.85 6.65 2.34
CA LEU A 97 -4.95 5.96 3.02
C LEU A 97 -5.48 4.83 2.17
N ARG A 98 -5.81 3.70 2.80
CA ARG A 98 -6.56 2.59 2.18
C ARG A 98 -7.69 2.14 3.08
N ASN A 99 -8.79 1.65 2.50
CA ASN A 99 -9.90 1.10 3.29
C ASN A 99 -9.43 -0.13 4.09
N SER A 100 -9.87 -0.22 5.34
CA SER A 100 -9.57 -1.34 6.22
C SER A 100 -10.40 -2.56 5.87
N SER A 101 -9.85 -3.75 6.07
CA SER A 101 -10.56 -5.01 5.95
C SER A 101 -11.37 -5.39 7.20
N VAL A 102 -11.16 -4.67 8.32
CA VAL A 102 -11.72 -5.02 9.64
C VAL A 102 -12.93 -4.15 10.01
N ASP A 103 -12.94 -2.91 9.54
CA ASP A 103 -13.96 -1.92 9.88
C ASP A 103 -14.15 -0.92 8.72
N ASP A 104 -15.20 -0.10 8.82
CA ASP A 104 -15.53 0.95 7.85
C ASP A 104 -14.66 2.21 8.05
N SER A 105 -13.34 1.99 8.10
CA SER A 105 -12.35 3.04 8.32
C SER A 105 -11.20 2.93 7.32
N TYR A 106 -10.37 3.97 7.32
CA TYR A 106 -9.18 4.09 6.51
C TYR A 106 -7.95 4.15 7.39
N VAL A 107 -6.90 3.45 6.93
CA VAL A 107 -5.62 3.37 7.62
C VAL A 107 -4.51 3.83 6.69
N TRP A 108 -3.52 4.51 7.25
CA TRP A 108 -2.32 4.89 6.52
C TRP A 108 -1.48 3.66 6.20
N PHE A 109 -1.09 3.55 4.94
CA PHE A 109 -0.17 2.56 4.43
C PHE A 109 1.06 3.27 3.86
N ASP A 110 2.24 2.82 4.25
CA ASP A 110 3.52 3.34 3.77
C ASP A 110 4.16 2.33 2.81
N PRO A 111 4.18 2.60 1.48
CA PRO A 111 4.76 1.71 0.49
C PRO A 111 6.28 1.64 0.54
N ALA A 112 6.98 2.60 1.19
CA ALA A 112 8.44 2.61 1.23
C ALA A 112 9.04 1.40 1.97
N GLY A 113 8.25 0.74 2.84
CA GLY A 113 8.66 -0.49 3.53
C GLY A 113 8.60 -1.76 2.67
N LEU A 114 7.93 -1.74 1.52
CA LEU A 114 7.68 -2.93 0.70
C LEU A 114 8.97 -3.54 0.11
N GLU A 115 9.93 -2.70 -0.30
CA GLU A 115 11.23 -3.20 -0.81
C GLU A 115 12.02 -3.95 0.28
N GLN A 116 11.89 -3.52 1.54
CA GLN A 116 12.50 -4.19 2.68
C GLN A 116 11.76 -5.49 3.00
N GLU A 117 10.43 -5.50 2.95
CA GLU A 117 9.62 -6.69 3.18
C GLU A 117 9.89 -7.78 2.15
N GLU A 118 9.94 -7.45 0.85
CA GLU A 118 10.34 -8.39 -0.21
C GLU A 118 11.78 -8.89 -0.10
N TYR A 119 12.69 -8.05 0.42
CA TYR A 119 14.07 -8.47 0.72
C TYR A 119 14.10 -9.47 1.88
N TYR A 120 13.40 -9.19 2.97
CA TYR A 120 13.32 -10.08 4.13
C TYR A 120 12.56 -11.38 3.84
N GLU A 121 11.54 -11.34 3.00
CA GLU A 121 10.82 -12.55 2.55
C GLU A 121 11.72 -13.45 1.71
N ARG A 122 12.48 -12.88 0.76
CA ARG A 122 13.50 -13.61 -0.01
C ARG A 122 14.58 -14.21 0.89
N LEU A 123 15.09 -13.44 1.85
CA LEU A 123 16.07 -13.91 2.81
C LEU A 123 15.51 -15.06 3.68
N GLY A 124 14.25 -14.93 4.13
CA GLY A 124 13.55 -15.96 4.90
C GLY A 124 13.35 -17.26 4.10
N HIS A 125 13.03 -17.15 2.81
CA HIS A 125 12.96 -18.31 1.91
C HIS A 125 14.31 -19.02 1.78
N GLN A 126 15.39 -18.27 1.54
CA GLN A 126 16.75 -18.83 1.44
C GLN A 126 17.18 -19.53 2.73
N LEU A 127 16.95 -18.90 3.88
CA LEU A 127 17.19 -19.50 5.20
C LEU A 127 16.45 -20.83 5.37
N ASN A 128 15.17 -20.86 5.01
CA ASN A 128 14.35 -22.06 5.13
C ASN A 128 14.85 -23.20 4.22
N GLU A 129 15.25 -22.90 2.98
CA GLU A 129 15.84 -23.88 2.07
C GLU A 129 17.14 -24.48 2.65
N HIS A 130 18.05 -23.65 3.17
CA HIS A 130 19.28 -24.11 3.79
C HIS A 130 19.02 -25.01 5.02
N LEU A 131 18.02 -24.68 5.85
CA LEU A 131 17.63 -25.48 7.01
C LEU A 131 16.98 -26.81 6.60
N ILE A 132 16.13 -26.81 5.57
CA ILE A 132 15.51 -28.04 5.04
C ILE A 132 16.58 -28.96 4.46
N GLU A 133 17.54 -28.44 3.69
CA GLU A 133 18.64 -29.22 3.16
C GLU A 133 19.49 -29.83 4.27
N PHE A 134 19.83 -29.04 5.29
CA PHE A 134 20.59 -29.51 6.45
C PHE A 134 19.85 -30.64 7.18
N LYS A 135 18.54 -30.47 7.42
CA LYS A 135 17.67 -31.49 8.01
C LYS A 135 17.61 -32.76 7.17
N ARG A 136 17.57 -32.65 5.83
CA ARG A 136 17.58 -33.81 4.90
C ARG A 136 18.92 -34.54 4.89
N LYS A 137 20.04 -33.82 5.04
CA LYS A 137 21.39 -34.41 5.11
C LYS A 137 21.61 -35.23 6.39
N GLY A 138 20.80 -35.02 7.43
CA GLY A 138 20.77 -35.86 8.64
C GLY A 138 22.02 -35.77 9.52
N LYS A 139 22.93 -34.82 9.24
CA LYS A 139 24.18 -34.62 9.97
C LYS A 139 23.98 -33.57 11.06
N LEU A 140 23.71 -34.04 12.28
CA LEU A 140 23.50 -33.19 13.47
C LEU A 140 24.75 -33.13 14.35
N ASP A 141 25.93 -33.48 13.82
CA ASP A 141 27.18 -33.35 14.56
C ASP A 141 27.57 -31.87 14.76
N PRO A 142 28.31 -31.55 15.85
CA PRO A 142 28.66 -30.18 16.20
C PRO A 142 29.39 -29.40 15.09
N ASP A 143 30.23 -30.09 14.32
CA ASP A 143 31.00 -29.47 13.22
C ASP A 143 30.07 -29.10 12.05
N SER A 144 29.12 -29.97 11.70
CA SER A 144 28.12 -29.69 10.66
C SER A 144 27.19 -28.55 11.05
N VAL A 145 26.81 -28.45 12.33
CA VAL A 145 26.02 -27.31 12.85
C VAL A 145 26.83 -26.02 12.81
N HIS A 146 28.12 -26.06 13.19
CA HIS A 146 28.99 -24.89 13.15
C HIS A 146 29.19 -24.37 11.72
N GLN A 147 29.30 -25.28 10.75
CA GLN A 147 29.39 -24.92 9.33
C GLN A 147 28.09 -24.30 8.82
N LEU A 148 26.92 -24.85 9.19
CA LEU A 148 25.62 -24.27 8.86
C LEU A 148 25.51 -22.82 9.37
N MET A 149 25.86 -22.56 10.64
CA MET A 149 25.78 -21.22 11.22
C MET A 149 26.69 -20.23 10.48
N LYS A 150 27.91 -20.65 10.11
CA LYS A 150 28.83 -19.83 9.30
C LYS A 150 28.32 -19.51 7.90
N ASP A 151 27.53 -20.41 7.31
CA ASP A 151 26.96 -20.22 5.99
C ASP A 151 25.71 -19.33 6.05
N LEU A 152 24.93 -19.42 7.13
CA LEU A 152 23.80 -18.53 7.39
C LEU A 152 24.23 -17.09 7.75
N ASP A 153 25.34 -16.92 8.47
CA ASP A 153 25.89 -15.59 8.82
C ASP A 153 26.43 -14.80 7.60
N LYS A 154 26.55 -15.44 6.43
CA LYS A 154 27.07 -14.83 5.18
C LYS A 154 25.97 -14.44 4.20
N LEU A 155 24.71 -14.77 4.49
CA LEU A 155 23.53 -14.33 3.74
C LEU A 155 23.17 -12.89 4.14
#